data_AF-E1KUV4-F1
#
_entry.id   AF-E1KUV4-F1
#
_cell.length_a   1.000
_cell.length_b   1.000
_cell.length_c   1.000
_cell.angle_alpha   90.00
_cell.angle_beta   90.00
_cell.angle_gamma   90.00
#
_symmetry.space_group_name_H-M   'P 1'
#
loop_
_entity.id
_entity.type
_entity.pdbx_description
1 polymer ?
#
loop_
_entity_poly.entity_id
_entity_poly.type
_entity_poly.pdbx_seq_one_letter_code
_entity_poly.pdbx_strand_id
1 'polypeptide(L)'
;MKPTLLLLAAGMGSRYGGLKQLDGLGPNGETIMDYSIYDAIKAGFGKIVFIIRKDFEEQFRQQVLAKYEGHIPAELVFQSIDAL
;
A
#
# COMPACT_ATOMS: atom_id res chain seq x y z
N MET A 1 -6.54 18.98 11.92
CA MET A 1 -6.51 17.51 11.78
C MET A 1 -6.05 17.19 10.37
N LYS A 2 -5.11 16.24 10.17
CA LYS A 2 -4.67 15.83 8.83
C LYS A 2 -5.47 14.61 8.36
N PRO A 3 -5.86 14.51 7.07
CA PRO A 3 -6.57 13.34 6.57
C PRO A 3 -5.68 12.09 6.55
N THR A 4 -6.32 10.92 6.56
CA THR A 4 -5.67 9.60 6.44
C THR A 4 -5.97 9.00 5.09
N LEU A 5 -4.95 8.49 4.40
CA LEU A 5 -5.10 7.81 3.13
C LEU A 5 -5.35 6.33 3.40
N LEU A 6 -6.48 5.80 2.95
CA LEU A 6 -6.73 4.37 2.92
C LEU A 6 -6.36 3.80 1.56
N LEU A 7 -5.44 2.83 1.56
CA LEU A 7 -5.06 2.07 0.36
C LEU A 7 -5.61 0.66 0.46
N LEU A 8 -6.59 0.34 -0.38
CA LEU A 8 -7.17 -1.00 -0.47
C LEU A 8 -6.30 -1.87 -1.39
N ALA A 9 -5.45 -2.69 -0.77
CA ALA A 9 -4.43 -3.51 -1.41
C ALA A 9 -4.65 -5.02 -1.17
N ALA A 10 -5.87 -5.43 -0.84
CA ALA A 10 -6.21 -6.82 -0.51
C ALA A 10 -6.63 -7.69 -1.73
N GLY A 11 -6.73 -7.12 -2.93
CA GLY A 11 -7.13 -7.86 -4.12
C GLY A 11 -6.03 -8.81 -4.63
N MET A 12 -6.36 -10.08 -4.86
CA MET A 12 -5.46 -10.99 -5.57
C MET A 12 -5.42 -10.64 -7.06
N GLY A 13 -4.22 -10.34 -7.57
CA GLY A 13 -3.96 -10.33 -9.00
C GLY A 13 -3.93 -11.76 -9.54
N SER A 14 -5.06 -12.47 -9.54
CA SER A 14 -5.14 -13.86 -10.05
C SER A 14 -4.74 -13.96 -11.53
N ARG A 15 -4.91 -12.86 -12.28
CA ARG A 15 -4.41 -12.70 -13.65
C ARG A 15 -2.89 -12.49 -13.75
N TYR A 16 -2.24 -12.10 -12.66
CA TYR A 16 -0.83 -11.70 -12.59
C TYR A 16 0.05 -12.67 -11.77
N GLY A 17 -0.55 -13.66 -11.10
CA GLY A 17 0.20 -14.68 -10.34
C GLY A 17 0.92 -14.16 -9.08
N GLY A 18 0.65 -12.93 -8.63
CA GLY A 18 1.34 -12.29 -7.50
C GLY A 18 0.83 -10.89 -7.16
N LEU A 19 1.57 -10.16 -6.33
CA LEU A 19 1.26 -8.78 -5.92
C LEU A 19 1.53 -7.79 -7.07
N LYS A 20 0.52 -7.57 -7.92
CA LYS A 20 0.52 -6.55 -8.99
C LYS A 20 0.93 -5.14 -8.50
N GLN A 21 0.72 -4.85 -7.23
CA GLN A 21 1.02 -3.56 -6.60
C GLN A 21 2.51 -3.20 -6.65
N LEU A 22 3.38 -4.17 -6.94
CA LEU A 22 4.82 -4.01 -7.03
C LEU A 22 5.32 -3.76 -8.46
N ASP A 23 4.45 -3.82 -9.46
CA ASP A 23 4.83 -3.58 -10.84
C ASP A 23 5.28 -2.11 -11.02
N GLY A 24 6.48 -1.94 -11.57
CA GLY A 24 7.01 -0.64 -11.93
C GLY A 24 6.21 -0.02 -13.08
N LEU A 25 5.80 1.23 -12.89
CA LEU A 25 5.11 2.07 -13.86
C LEU A 25 5.99 3.23 -14.32
N GLY A 26 6.74 3.83 -13.38
CA GLY A 26 7.55 5.01 -13.62
C GLY A 26 8.94 4.72 -14.21
N PRO A 27 9.65 5.77 -14.66
CA PRO A 27 10.95 5.65 -15.31
C PRO A 27 12.03 5.06 -14.39
N ASN A 28 11.86 5.10 -13.06
CA ASN A 28 12.80 4.52 -12.10
C ASN A 28 12.19 3.31 -11.36
N GLY A 29 11.10 2.72 -11.90
CA GLY A 29 10.44 1.57 -11.30
C GLY A 29 9.44 1.92 -10.20
N GLU A 30 9.01 3.19 -10.11
CA GLU A 30 7.95 3.61 -9.19
C GLU A 30 6.64 2.89 -9.51
N THR A 31 5.94 2.42 -8.50
CA THR A 31 4.62 1.81 -8.61
C THR A 31 3.54 2.87 -8.68
N ILE A 32 2.33 2.51 -9.12
CA ILE A 32 1.17 3.41 -9.04
C ILE A 32 0.85 3.86 -7.60
N MET A 33 1.21 3.03 -6.62
CA MET A 33 1.04 3.31 -5.20
C MET A 33 1.99 4.43 -4.74
N ASP A 34 3.23 4.44 -5.25
CA ASP A 34 4.23 5.47 -4.95
C ASP A 34 3.73 6.86 -5.38
N TYR A 35 3.17 6.97 -6.60
CA TYR A 35 2.57 8.22 -7.08
C TYR A 35 1.38 8.67 -6.22
N SER A 36 0.48 7.73 -5.89
CA SER A 36 -0.71 8.03 -5.07
C SER A 36 -0.33 8.54 -3.66
N ILE A 37 0.71 7.95 -3.07
CA ILE A 37 1.23 8.34 -1.76
C ILE A 37 1.94 9.69 -1.82
N TYR A 38 2.77 9.90 -2.86
CA TYR A 38 3.44 11.18 -3.08
C TYR A 38 2.43 12.33 -3.17
N ASP A 39 1.39 12.17 -3.97
CA ASP A 39 0.33 13.17 -4.14
C ASP A 39 -0.44 13.39 -2.83
N ALA A 40 -0.76 12.33 -2.09
CA ALA A 40 -1.43 12.45 -0.78
C ALA A 40 -0.57 13.23 0.23
N ILE A 41 0.73 12.95 0.31
CA ILE A 41 1.65 13.70 1.17
C ILE A 41 1.65 15.18 0.77
N LYS A 42 1.74 15.49 -0.52
CA LYS A 42 1.68 16.87 -1.04
C LYS A 42 0.33 17.56 -0.76
N ALA A 43 -0.76 16.80 -0.77
CA ALA A 43 -2.10 17.28 -0.43
C ALA A 43 -2.33 17.45 1.09
N GLY A 44 -1.36 17.11 1.93
CA GLY A 44 -1.41 17.34 3.38
C GLY A 44 -1.92 16.16 4.21
N PHE A 45 -1.98 14.96 3.63
CA PHE A 45 -2.28 13.74 4.39
C PHE A 45 -1.20 13.46 5.43
N GLY A 46 -1.63 13.00 6.59
CA GLY A 46 -0.75 12.81 7.75
C GLY A 46 -0.45 11.37 8.11
N LYS A 47 -1.18 10.42 7.51
CA LYS A 47 -1.09 8.98 7.80
C LYS A 47 -1.56 8.16 6.61
N ILE A 48 -1.00 6.97 6.46
CA ILE A 48 -1.44 5.94 5.52
C ILE A 48 -1.91 4.72 6.29
N VAL A 49 -3.00 4.12 5.82
CA VAL A 49 -3.49 2.82 6.28
C VAL A 49 -3.61 1.90 5.07
N PHE A 50 -2.84 0.82 5.08
CA PHE A 50 -2.89 -0.22 4.07
C PHE A 50 -3.83 -1.34 4.51
N ILE A 51 -4.83 -1.63 3.70
CA ILE A 51 -5.74 -2.75 3.89
C ILE A 51 -5.26 -3.90 3.00
N ILE A 52 -4.77 -4.97 3.60
CA ILE A 52 -4.19 -6.12 2.89
C ILE A 52 -4.84 -7.44 3.34
N ARG A 53 -4.61 -8.53 2.60
CA ARG A 53 -4.89 -9.87 3.13
C ARG A 53 -3.76 -10.28 4.07
N LYS A 54 -4.10 -10.97 5.16
CA LYS A 54 -3.15 -11.32 6.23
C LYS A 54 -2.04 -12.26 5.76
N ASP A 55 -2.32 -13.13 4.79
CA ASP A 55 -1.34 -14.04 4.19
C ASP A 55 -0.20 -13.32 3.44
N PHE A 56 -0.38 -12.04 3.08
CA PHE A 56 0.66 -11.23 2.43
C PHE A 56 1.40 -10.29 3.39
N GLU A 57 1.14 -10.32 4.69
CA GLU A 57 1.70 -9.32 5.64
C GLU A 57 3.21 -9.23 5.57
N GLU A 58 3.92 -10.36 5.67
CA GLU A 58 5.39 -10.38 5.71
C GLU A 58 5.99 -9.81 4.42
N GLN A 59 5.51 -10.29 3.27
CA GLN A 59 5.94 -9.81 1.97
C GLN A 59 5.66 -8.31 1.81
N PHE A 60 4.48 -7.86 2.23
CA PHE A 60 4.10 -6.45 2.16
C PHE A 60 4.99 -5.56 3.02
N ARG A 61 5.33 -6.00 4.24
CA ARG A 61 6.25 -5.27 5.11
C ARG A 61 7.64 -5.12 4.47
N GLN A 62 8.17 -6.19 3.90
CA GLN A 62 9.50 -6.20 3.29
C GLN A 62 9.58 -5.39 1.99
N GLN A 63 8.55 -5.45 1.15
CA GLN A 63 8.61 -4.91 -0.22
C GLN A 63 7.92 -3.55 -0.38
N VAL A 64 6.92 -3.25 0.44
CA VAL A 64 6.10 -2.04 0.34
C VAL A 64 6.31 -1.13 1.54
N LEU A 65 6.05 -1.61 2.75
CA LEU A 65 6.09 -0.77 3.95
C LEU A 65 7.47 -0.14 4.19
N ALA A 66 8.53 -0.92 3.97
CA ALA A 66 9.91 -0.45 4.10
C ALA A 66 10.25 0.77 3.22
N LYS A 67 9.54 0.98 2.10
CA LYS A 67 9.74 2.15 1.21
C LYS A 67 9.23 3.46 1.82
N TYR A 68 8.30 3.39 2.77
CA TYR A 68 7.63 4.56 3.33
C TYR A 68 8.01 4.84 4.78
N GLU A 69 8.81 3.96 5.38
CA GLU A 69 9.32 4.12 6.75
C GLU A 69 10.13 5.43 6.85
N GLY A 70 9.83 6.24 7.87
CA GLY A 70 10.45 7.56 8.05
C GLY A 70 9.89 8.70 7.19
N HIS A 71 9.04 8.44 6.19
CA HIS A 71 8.42 9.49 5.37
C HIS A 71 7.05 9.94 5.89
N ILE A 72 6.21 9.00 6.30
CA ILE A 72 4.85 9.24 6.81
C ILE A 72 4.43 8.07 7.71
N PRO A 73 3.71 8.29 8.82
CA PRO A 73 3.14 7.20 9.61
C PRO A 73 2.31 6.26 8.74
N ALA A 74 2.64 4.97 8.77
CA ALA A 74 1.99 3.94 7.98
C ALA A 74 1.56 2.77 8.89
N GLU A 75 0.32 2.30 8.70
CA GLU A 75 -0.24 1.17 9.45
C GLU A 75 -0.82 0.12 8.51
N LEU A 76 -0.87 -1.13 8.99
CA LEU A 76 -1.50 -2.25 8.29
C LEU A 76 -2.77 -2.65 9.02
N VAL A 77 -3.83 -2.89 8.25
CA VAL A 77 -5.06 -3.53 8.70
C VAL A 77 -5.42 -4.65 7.73
N PHE A 78 -6.19 -5.62 8.21
CA PHE A 78 -6.46 -6.84 7.45
C PHE A 78 -7.90 -6.90 6.96
N GLN A 79 -8.07 -7.24 5.68
CA GLN A 79 -9.37 -7.62 5.10
C GLN A 79 -9.40 -9.13 4.89
N SER A 80 -10.48 -9.76 5.35
CA SER A 80 -10.80 -11.17 5.10
C SER A 80 -12.16 -11.31 4.43
N ILE A 81 -12.29 -12.31 3.57
CA ILE A 81 -13.58 -12.73 2.97
C ILE A 81 -14.36 -13.65 3.90
N ASP A 82 -13.71 -14.21 4.91
CA ASP A 82 -14.33 -15.11 5.91
C ASP A 82 -14.93 -14.33 7.10
N ALA A 83 -14.76 -13.01 7.12
CA ALA A 83 -15.26 -12.13 8.18
C ALA A 83 -16.58 -11.48 7.77
N LEU A 84 -17.64 -12.30 7.68
CA LEU A 84 -19.04 -11.87 7.57
C LEU A 84 -19.85 -12.41 8.76
#